data_AF-A0A7W5VGR5-F1
#
_entry.id   AF-A0A7W5VGR5-F1
#
_cell.length_a   1.000
_cell.length_b   1.000
_cell.length_c   1.000
_cell.angle_alpha   90.00
_cell.angle_beta   90.00
_cell.angle_gamma   90.00
#
_symmetry.space_group_name_H-M   'P 1'
#
loop_
_entity.id
_entity.type
_entity.pdbx_description
1 polymer ?
#
loop_
_entity_poly.entity_id
_entity_poly.type
_entity_poly.pdbx_seq_one_letter_code
_entity_poly.pdbx_strand_id
1 'polypeptide(L)'
;MNETILVTGATGHTGGQVVRQLHERGGVTVKALSRDPGRVTFPEGVRAVKGDLSDPGSLDEALEGVDKIFLVWPTMFTEHSRNAVIPKLAAQARRIVYLSAAGAETHADPDNASHNRIERLIREHAKEWTFLRSGGHMSNDLATPVPADGVVRGPFLSWARSQIHPKDLAAVGVHALLTDDLLNTATPMLTGEELMTGAERIRIVGELVGRPVTKVEEVPPEQAREWFLQWVPPQDVDAVLETMKEIAARPEPVVPTIREILGRPATSYREWILDHLPAFVEPTAEGVGLAFASLANKGEIDAITRHLLAAGQVSGPVEGPYLRAGGDRFAVRFTADSTIGVYTVRDGRIVSEERFS
;
A
#
# COMPACT_ATOMS: atom_id res chain seq x y z
N MET A 1 19.28 -22.42 -13.43
CA MET A 1 18.51 -22.39 -12.17
C MET A 1 17.65 -21.13 -12.22
N ASN A 2 16.39 -21.19 -11.80
CA ASN A 2 15.58 -19.98 -11.67
C ASN A 2 16.17 -19.12 -10.55
N GLU A 3 16.29 -17.81 -10.78
CA GLU A 3 16.77 -16.89 -9.76
C GLU A 3 15.85 -16.90 -8.55
N THR A 4 16.43 -16.81 -7.36
CA THR A 4 15.68 -16.69 -6.10
C THR A 4 15.66 -15.24 -5.65
N ILE A 5 14.45 -14.70 -5.50
CA ILE A 5 14.22 -13.33 -5.05
C ILE A 5 13.62 -13.36 -3.65
N LEU A 6 14.30 -12.73 -2.70
CA LEU A 6 13.77 -12.49 -1.36
C LEU A 6 13.07 -11.13 -1.31
N VAL A 7 11.83 -11.11 -0.81
CA VAL A 7 11.07 -9.88 -0.60
C VAL A 7 10.93 -9.63 0.90
N THR A 8 11.48 -8.53 1.40
CA THR A 8 11.20 -8.06 2.77
C THR A 8 9.93 -7.21 2.80
N GLY A 9 9.32 -7.07 3.98
CA GLY A 9 8.02 -6.40 4.08
C GLY A 9 6.93 -7.07 3.24
N ALA A 10 7.05 -8.38 3.01
CA ALA A 10 6.20 -9.15 2.10
C ALA A 10 4.70 -9.15 2.45
N THR A 11 4.36 -8.77 3.69
CA THR A 11 2.98 -8.65 4.18
C THR A 11 2.47 -7.21 4.13
N GLY A 12 3.31 -6.24 3.77
CA GLY A 12 2.95 -4.83 3.66
C GLY A 12 2.37 -4.48 2.28
N HIS A 13 1.87 -3.25 2.14
CA HIS A 13 1.16 -2.80 0.92
C HIS A 13 2.02 -2.91 -0.35
N THR A 14 3.29 -2.49 -0.30
CA THR A 14 4.18 -2.57 -1.47
C THR A 14 4.84 -3.94 -1.60
N GLY A 15 5.40 -4.49 -0.51
CA GLY A 15 6.09 -5.78 -0.56
C GLY A 15 5.17 -6.94 -0.94
N GLY A 16 3.91 -6.94 -0.48
CA GLY A 16 2.91 -7.92 -0.89
C GLY A 16 2.57 -7.84 -2.38
N GLN A 17 2.53 -6.62 -2.95
CA GLN A 17 2.36 -6.43 -4.39
C GLN A 17 3.56 -6.95 -5.18
N VAL A 18 4.79 -6.76 -4.68
CA VAL A 18 5.99 -7.35 -5.30
C VAL A 18 5.91 -8.87 -5.31
N VAL A 19 5.55 -9.50 -4.18
CA VAL A 19 5.37 -10.96 -4.11
C VAL A 19 4.34 -11.43 -5.13
N ARG A 20 3.16 -10.78 -5.19
CA ARG A 20 2.09 -11.13 -6.12
C ARG A 20 2.54 -11.03 -7.57
N GLN A 21 3.13 -9.90 -7.97
CA GLN A 21 3.54 -9.66 -9.35
C GLN A 21 4.68 -10.58 -9.79
N LEU A 22 5.65 -10.87 -8.91
CA LEU A 22 6.70 -11.86 -9.20
C LEU A 22 6.12 -13.27 -9.38
N HIS A 23 5.17 -13.65 -8.52
CA HIS A 23 4.49 -14.94 -8.60
C HIS A 23 3.69 -15.08 -9.90
N GLU A 24 2.87 -14.09 -10.23
CA GLU A 24 2.04 -14.06 -11.45
C GLU A 24 2.88 -14.09 -12.73
N ARG A 25 4.02 -13.39 -12.76
CA ARG A 25 4.94 -13.40 -13.90
C ARG A 25 5.64 -14.74 -14.09
N GLY A 26 5.92 -15.44 -12.99
CA GLY A 26 6.66 -16.70 -12.99
C GLY A 26 8.13 -16.56 -13.40
N GLY A 27 8.82 -17.69 -13.53
CA GLY A 27 10.23 -17.75 -13.95
C GLY A 27 11.27 -17.48 -12.87
N VAL A 28 10.85 -17.15 -11.65
CA VAL A 28 11.70 -16.95 -10.46
C VAL A 28 11.15 -17.69 -9.25
N THR A 29 12.02 -18.02 -8.30
CA THR A 29 11.63 -18.52 -6.99
C THR A 29 11.41 -17.33 -6.06
N VAL A 30 10.20 -17.18 -5.50
CA VAL A 30 9.89 -16.06 -4.58
C VAL A 30 9.99 -16.55 -3.14
N LYS A 31 10.86 -15.93 -2.35
CA LYS A 31 10.90 -16.06 -0.89
C LYS A 31 10.26 -14.82 -0.25
N ALA A 32 9.20 -15.00 0.52
CA ALA A 32 8.51 -13.94 1.25
C ALA A 32 8.97 -13.92 2.71
N LEU A 33 9.71 -12.89 3.11
CA LEU A 33 10.19 -12.76 4.49
C LEU A 33 9.07 -12.29 5.41
N SER A 34 8.80 -13.04 6.47
CA SER A 34 7.87 -12.69 7.54
C SER A 34 8.47 -12.99 8.90
N ARG A 35 8.15 -12.17 9.91
CA ARG A 35 8.52 -12.44 11.31
C ARG A 35 7.78 -13.66 11.86
N ASP A 36 6.54 -13.86 11.40
CA ASP A 36 5.70 -15.01 11.76
C ASP A 36 5.05 -15.61 10.50
N PRO A 37 5.78 -16.50 9.78
CA PRO A 37 5.27 -17.15 8.58
C PRO A 37 3.99 -17.97 8.81
N GLY A 38 3.74 -18.46 10.03
CA GLY A 38 2.58 -19.29 10.35
C GLY A 38 1.26 -18.51 10.42
N ARG A 39 1.33 -17.17 10.51
CA ARG A 39 0.16 -16.28 10.58
C ARG A 39 -0.19 -15.62 9.25
N VAL A 40 0.56 -15.90 8.19
CA VAL A 40 0.37 -15.28 6.89
C VAL A 40 0.27 -16.34 5.81
N THR A 41 -0.60 -16.08 4.82
CA THR A 41 -0.78 -16.95 3.67
C THR A 41 -0.30 -16.21 2.43
N PHE A 42 0.48 -16.90 1.60
CA PHE A 42 0.92 -16.42 0.30
C PHE A 42 0.37 -17.33 -0.80
N PRO A 43 0.36 -16.88 -2.07
CA PRO A 43 0.00 -17.74 -3.20
C PRO A 43 0.81 -19.03 -3.23
N GLU A 44 0.21 -20.10 -3.74
CA GLU A 44 0.88 -21.40 -3.91
C GLU A 44 2.16 -21.22 -4.76
N GLY A 45 3.29 -21.77 -4.31
CA GLY A 45 4.59 -21.59 -4.97
C GLY A 45 5.42 -20.41 -4.47
N VAL A 46 4.86 -19.52 -3.65
CA VAL A 46 5.66 -18.55 -2.86
C VAL A 46 6.14 -19.22 -1.57
N ARG A 47 7.45 -19.19 -1.31
CA ARG A 47 8.04 -19.75 -0.09
C ARG A 47 8.03 -18.71 1.03
N ALA A 48 7.19 -18.88 2.04
CA ALA A 48 7.28 -18.10 3.27
C ALA A 48 8.56 -18.48 4.04
N VAL A 49 9.37 -17.50 4.43
CA VAL A 49 10.60 -17.71 5.22
C VAL A 49 10.60 -16.81 6.45
N LYS A 50 11.10 -17.34 7.57
CA LYS A 50 11.17 -16.59 8.83
C LYS A 50 12.39 -15.67 8.84
N GLY A 51 12.21 -14.44 9.35
CA GLY A 51 13.33 -13.57 9.69
C GLY A 51 12.89 -12.16 10.08
N ASP A 52 13.78 -11.44 10.73
CA ASP A 52 13.57 -10.09 11.28
C ASP A 52 14.77 -9.20 10.97
N LEU A 53 14.55 -8.02 10.38
CA LEU A 53 15.61 -7.06 10.06
C LEU A 53 16.21 -6.39 11.32
N SER A 54 15.57 -6.55 12.48
CA SER A 54 16.13 -6.15 13.78
C SER A 54 17.12 -7.17 14.35
N ASP A 55 17.03 -8.43 13.92
CA ASP A 55 17.85 -9.56 14.37
C ASP A 55 18.63 -10.17 13.19
N PRO A 56 19.89 -9.75 12.96
CA PRO A 56 20.72 -10.26 11.86
C PRO A 56 20.91 -11.78 11.83
N GLY A 57 20.86 -12.46 12.99
CA GLY A 57 21.02 -13.91 13.08
C GLY A 57 19.80 -14.66 12.54
N SER A 58 18.61 -14.09 12.71
CA SER A 58 17.36 -14.66 12.19
C SER A 58 17.29 -14.73 10.66
N LEU A 59 18.18 -14.02 9.95
CA LEU A 59 18.18 -13.91 8.49
C LEU A 59 18.98 -15.02 7.79
N ASP A 60 19.77 -15.82 8.51
CA ASP A 60 20.70 -16.78 7.92
C ASP A 60 20.00 -17.79 6.99
N GLU A 61 19.00 -18.52 7.49
CA GLU A 61 18.24 -19.49 6.70
C GLU A 61 17.44 -18.82 5.56
N ALA A 62 16.94 -17.61 5.78
CA ALA A 62 16.16 -16.88 4.78
C ALA A 62 17.01 -16.53 3.56
N LEU A 63 18.28 -16.17 3.79
CA LEU A 63 19.23 -15.70 2.77
C LEU A 63 19.89 -16.82 1.96
N GLU A 64 19.78 -18.08 2.38
CA GLU A 64 20.38 -19.20 1.65
C GLU A 64 19.92 -19.26 0.18
N GLY A 65 20.87 -19.20 -0.74
CA GLY A 65 20.60 -19.28 -2.18
C GLY A 65 19.79 -18.12 -2.76
N VAL A 66 19.75 -16.96 -2.07
CA VAL A 66 19.09 -15.75 -2.58
C VAL A 66 20.00 -15.03 -3.58
N ASP A 67 19.48 -14.76 -4.78
CA ASP A 67 20.20 -14.01 -5.81
C ASP A 67 19.94 -12.51 -5.71
N LYS A 68 18.67 -12.12 -5.48
CA LYS A 68 18.23 -10.72 -5.48
C LYS A 68 17.30 -10.45 -4.30
N ILE A 69 17.32 -9.21 -3.82
CA ILE A 69 16.50 -8.78 -2.68
C ILE A 69 15.68 -7.54 -3.08
N PHE A 70 14.36 -7.59 -2.82
CA PHE A 70 13.55 -6.38 -2.66
C PHE A 70 13.53 -6.01 -1.19
N LEU A 71 14.14 -4.87 -0.86
CA LEU A 71 14.32 -4.40 0.51
C LEU A 71 13.32 -3.29 0.82
N VAL A 72 12.43 -3.55 1.75
CA VAL A 72 11.68 -2.56 2.53
C VAL A 72 12.31 -2.51 3.91
N TRP A 73 12.76 -1.33 4.33
CA TRP A 73 13.37 -1.11 5.65
C TRP A 73 12.36 -0.44 6.60
N PRO A 74 12.13 -0.97 7.81
CA PRO A 74 11.30 -0.31 8.81
C PRO A 74 12.09 0.86 9.42
N THR A 75 11.71 2.09 9.05
CA THR A 75 12.52 3.30 9.21
C THR A 75 12.87 3.66 10.66
N MET A 76 11.99 3.39 11.63
CA MET A 76 12.14 3.90 13.01
C MET A 76 12.70 2.89 14.03
N PHE A 77 12.65 1.58 13.78
CA PHE A 77 12.86 0.57 14.85
C PHE A 77 14.16 -0.23 14.75
N THR A 78 14.96 -0.02 13.71
CA THR A 78 16.11 -0.89 13.39
C THR A 78 17.37 -0.12 13.01
N GLU A 79 17.45 1.15 13.42
CA GLU A 79 18.61 2.02 13.14
C GLU A 79 19.94 1.37 13.55
N HIS A 80 19.98 0.67 14.68
CA HIS A 80 21.19 -0.04 15.13
C HIS A 80 21.51 -1.26 14.24
N SER A 81 20.48 -1.99 13.80
CA SER A 81 20.64 -3.25 13.07
C SER A 81 21.09 -3.05 11.62
N ARG A 82 20.86 -1.89 11.00
CA ARG A 82 21.20 -1.64 9.58
C ARG A 82 22.68 -1.85 9.24
N ASN A 83 23.59 -1.47 10.13
CA ASN A 83 25.04 -1.63 9.90
C ASN A 83 25.48 -3.10 9.92
N ALA A 84 24.68 -4.00 10.52
CA ALA A 84 24.95 -5.44 10.51
C ALA A 84 24.18 -6.14 9.38
N VAL A 85 22.92 -5.75 9.15
CA VAL A 85 22.04 -6.40 8.18
C VAL A 85 22.41 -6.05 6.74
N ILE A 86 22.61 -4.77 6.39
CA ILE A 86 22.85 -4.38 5.00
C ILE A 86 24.09 -5.08 4.40
N PRO A 87 25.26 -5.11 5.08
CA PRO A 87 26.40 -5.88 4.58
C PRO A 87 26.11 -7.38 4.46
N LYS A 88 25.34 -7.96 5.40
CA LYS A 88 24.93 -9.37 5.36
C LYS A 88 24.05 -9.67 4.14
N LEU A 89 23.07 -8.81 3.84
CA LEU A 89 22.22 -8.92 2.65
C LEU A 89 23.06 -8.85 1.38
N ALA A 90 23.97 -7.86 1.31
CA ALA A 90 24.82 -7.62 0.15
C ALA A 90 25.90 -8.70 -0.07
N ALA A 91 26.32 -9.39 0.99
CA ALA A 91 27.23 -10.53 0.89
C ALA A 91 26.54 -11.77 0.29
N GLN A 92 25.23 -11.92 0.48
CA GLN A 92 24.46 -13.08 0.03
C GLN A 92 23.83 -12.85 -1.35
N ALA A 93 23.18 -11.71 -1.57
CA ALA A 93 22.52 -11.37 -2.82
C ALA A 93 23.42 -10.51 -3.71
N ARG A 94 23.44 -10.82 -5.02
CA ARG A 94 24.16 -9.98 -5.99
C ARG A 94 23.49 -8.61 -6.18
N ARG A 95 22.16 -8.55 -6.06
CA ARG A 95 21.36 -7.34 -6.30
C ARG A 95 20.43 -6.98 -5.13
N ILE A 96 20.40 -5.69 -4.79
CA ILE A 96 19.43 -5.12 -3.83
C ILE A 96 18.64 -4.00 -4.52
N VAL A 97 17.32 -4.20 -4.67
CA VAL A 97 16.37 -3.14 -5.02
C VAL A 97 15.76 -2.63 -3.72
N TYR A 98 16.07 -1.39 -3.35
CA TYR A 98 15.65 -0.81 -2.08
C TYR A 98 14.54 0.22 -2.28
N LEU A 99 13.44 0.04 -1.56
CA LEU A 99 12.40 1.06 -1.43
C LEU A 99 12.92 2.19 -0.53
N SER A 100 13.40 3.25 -1.17
CA SER A 100 13.91 4.46 -0.52
C SER A 100 12.82 5.54 -0.44
N ALA A 101 13.18 6.71 0.07
CA ALA A 101 12.29 7.86 0.18
C ALA A 101 12.72 9.00 -0.76
N ALA A 102 11.76 9.77 -1.25
CA ALA A 102 12.03 11.08 -1.83
C ALA A 102 12.71 11.97 -0.77
N GLY A 103 13.73 12.74 -1.17
CA GLY A 103 14.52 13.56 -0.24
C GLY A 103 15.64 12.80 0.49
N ALA A 104 15.81 11.49 0.26
CA ALA A 104 16.96 10.75 0.77
C ALA A 104 18.30 11.34 0.30
N GLU A 105 18.37 12.02 -0.84
CA GLU A 105 19.58 12.73 -1.28
C GLU A 105 19.85 14.06 -0.58
N THR A 106 18.82 14.71 -0.03
CA THR A 106 18.91 16.03 0.60
C THR A 106 18.97 15.95 2.12
N HIS A 107 18.52 14.82 2.71
CA HIS A 107 18.47 14.60 4.16
C HIS A 107 17.64 15.68 4.86
N ALA A 108 16.52 16.07 4.24
CA ALA A 108 15.73 17.20 4.69
C ALA A 108 15.13 17.01 6.10
N ASP A 109 14.96 15.75 6.53
CA ASP A 109 14.45 15.36 7.84
C ASP A 109 15.13 14.07 8.36
N PRO A 110 14.89 13.66 9.62
CA PRO A 110 15.48 12.44 10.19
C PRO A 110 15.16 11.15 9.43
N ASP A 111 13.97 11.01 8.84
CA ASP A 111 13.57 9.84 8.05
C ASP A 111 14.36 9.78 6.73
N ASN A 112 14.43 10.90 6.01
CA ASN A 112 15.27 11.07 4.84
C ASN A 112 16.75 10.77 5.14
N ALA A 113 17.26 11.21 6.30
CA ALA A 113 18.62 10.91 6.74
C ALA A 113 18.83 9.39 6.98
N SER A 114 17.84 8.71 7.55
CA SER A 114 17.86 7.25 7.74
C SER A 114 17.89 6.50 6.39
N HIS A 115 17.03 6.89 5.45
CA HIS A 115 17.02 6.35 4.09
C HIS A 115 18.35 6.56 3.38
N ASN A 116 18.95 7.75 3.47
CA ASN A 116 20.26 8.01 2.89
C ASN A 116 21.34 7.08 3.46
N ARG A 117 21.33 6.87 4.77
CA ARG A 117 22.33 6.03 5.43
C ARG A 117 22.26 4.59 4.92
N ILE A 118 21.05 4.08 4.68
CA ILE A 118 20.83 2.76 4.08
C ILE A 118 21.32 2.75 2.62
N GLU A 119 20.97 3.75 1.81
CA GLU A 119 21.48 3.86 0.44
C GLU A 119 23.01 3.85 0.39
N ARG A 120 23.68 4.56 1.32
CA ARG A 120 25.14 4.57 1.42
C ARG A 120 25.72 3.20 1.72
N LEU A 121 25.16 2.48 2.70
CA LEU A 121 25.59 1.12 3.03
C LEU A 121 25.38 0.16 1.85
N ILE A 122 24.27 0.29 1.12
CA ILE A 122 24.03 -0.52 -0.07
C ILE A 122 25.06 -0.20 -1.16
N ARG A 123 25.34 1.08 -1.44
CA ARG A 123 26.39 1.47 -2.42
C ARG A 123 27.77 0.93 -2.03
N GLU A 124 28.07 0.86 -0.73
CA GLU A 124 29.36 0.39 -0.21
C GLU A 124 29.53 -1.14 -0.33
N HIS A 125 28.46 -1.90 -0.11
CA HIS A 125 28.55 -3.36 0.03
C HIS A 125 27.94 -4.16 -1.12
N ALA A 126 26.89 -3.67 -1.78
CA ALA A 126 26.19 -4.41 -2.84
C ALA A 126 26.86 -4.22 -4.19
N LYS A 127 26.97 -5.31 -4.96
CA LYS A 127 27.51 -5.28 -6.33
C LYS A 127 26.58 -4.59 -7.31
N GLU A 128 25.28 -4.84 -7.14
CA GLU A 128 24.21 -4.32 -7.97
C GLU A 128 23.13 -3.71 -7.08
N TRP A 129 22.67 -2.50 -7.39
CA TRP A 129 21.63 -1.86 -6.60
C TRP A 129 20.70 -0.98 -7.44
N THR A 130 19.48 -0.78 -6.95
CA THR A 130 18.56 0.23 -7.46
C THR A 130 17.83 0.87 -6.28
N PHE A 131 17.75 2.20 -6.25
CA PHE A 131 16.98 2.92 -5.22
C PHE A 131 15.69 3.46 -5.80
N LEU A 132 14.57 3.01 -5.26
CA LEU A 132 13.23 3.47 -5.63
C LEU A 132 12.83 4.60 -4.68
N ARG A 133 13.01 5.85 -5.08
CA ARG A 133 12.74 7.00 -4.20
C ARG A 133 11.28 7.44 -4.32
N SER A 134 10.40 6.94 -3.46
CA SER A 134 8.98 7.27 -3.51
C SER A 134 8.60 8.48 -2.65
N GLY A 135 7.65 9.28 -3.12
CA GLY A 135 6.93 10.26 -2.30
C GLY A 135 5.86 9.60 -1.40
N GLY A 136 4.78 10.32 -1.09
CA GLY A 136 3.66 9.79 -0.30
C GLY A 136 2.97 8.58 -0.95
N HIS A 137 2.44 7.66 -0.14
CA HIS A 137 1.73 6.46 -0.64
C HIS A 137 0.23 6.60 -0.45
N MET A 138 -0.56 6.14 -1.42
CA MET A 138 -2.03 6.16 -1.31
C MET A 138 -2.53 5.29 -0.16
N SER A 139 -1.82 4.21 0.18
CA SER A 139 -2.15 3.32 1.30
C SER A 139 -2.22 3.99 2.66
N ASN A 140 -1.63 5.18 2.82
CA ASN A 140 -1.74 5.96 4.05
C ASN A 140 -3.19 6.37 4.34
N ASP A 141 -4.02 6.47 3.30
CA ASP A 141 -5.41 6.88 3.43
C ASP A 141 -6.35 5.72 3.82
N LEU A 142 -5.88 4.45 3.89
CA LEU A 142 -6.71 3.29 4.30
C LEU A 142 -7.29 3.44 5.71
N ALA A 143 -6.65 4.25 6.56
CA ALA A 143 -7.10 4.52 7.92
C ALA A 143 -8.01 5.77 8.03
N THR A 144 -8.43 6.36 6.90
CA THR A 144 -9.22 7.59 6.87
C THR A 144 -10.66 7.30 6.42
N PRO A 145 -11.55 6.85 7.32
CA PRO A 145 -12.95 6.63 6.98
C PRO A 145 -13.65 7.96 6.71
N VAL A 146 -14.68 7.92 5.86
CA VAL A 146 -15.59 9.06 5.67
C VAL A 146 -16.57 9.11 6.85
N PRO A 147 -16.62 10.21 7.62
CA PRO A 147 -17.54 10.34 8.74
C PRO A 147 -19.01 10.22 8.31
N ALA A 148 -19.84 9.61 9.16
CA ALA A 148 -21.26 9.40 8.87
C ALA A 148 -22.06 10.70 8.69
N ASP A 149 -21.65 11.79 9.34
CA ASP A 149 -22.26 13.12 9.20
C ASP A 149 -21.79 13.88 7.93
N GLY A 150 -20.86 13.30 7.17
CA GLY A 150 -20.26 13.91 5.98
C GLY A 150 -19.33 15.08 6.27
N VAL A 151 -18.98 15.34 7.55
CA VAL A 151 -18.10 16.45 7.94
C VAL A 151 -16.70 15.95 8.27
N VAL A 152 -15.75 16.24 7.38
CA VAL A 152 -14.35 15.85 7.54
C VAL A 152 -13.60 16.93 8.30
N ARG A 153 -12.95 16.55 9.40
CA ARG A 153 -12.10 17.41 10.24
C ARG A 153 -10.70 16.82 10.29
N GLY A 154 -9.70 17.64 10.04
CA GLY A 154 -8.32 17.16 9.88
C GLY A 154 -7.35 18.32 9.76
N PRO A 155 -6.10 18.19 10.24
CA PRO A 155 -5.03 19.08 9.82
C PRO A 155 -4.56 18.68 8.42
N PHE A 156 -3.96 19.64 7.72
CA PHE A 156 -3.37 19.47 6.40
C PHE A 156 -4.34 18.96 5.31
N LEU A 157 -5.65 19.23 5.42
CA LEU A 157 -6.62 18.80 4.40
C LEU A 157 -6.45 19.55 3.08
N SER A 158 -5.93 20.78 3.14
CA SER A 158 -5.54 21.60 1.99
C SER A 158 -4.15 21.26 1.43
N TRP A 159 -3.38 20.38 2.07
CA TRP A 159 -2.06 19.98 1.60
C TRP A 159 -2.17 19.04 0.40
N ALA A 160 -1.72 19.53 -0.76
CA ALA A 160 -1.67 18.76 -1.99
C ALA A 160 -0.46 17.80 -2.05
N ARG A 161 -0.71 16.55 -2.47
CA ARG A 161 0.29 15.48 -2.60
C ARG A 161 0.09 14.72 -3.91
N SER A 162 1.19 14.20 -4.45
CA SER A 162 1.17 13.28 -5.60
C SER A 162 1.41 11.85 -5.13
N GLN A 163 0.45 11.32 -4.37
CA GLN A 163 0.59 10.00 -3.75
C GLN A 163 0.65 8.88 -4.80
N ILE A 164 1.59 7.94 -4.62
CA ILE A 164 1.76 6.78 -5.50
C ILE A 164 0.98 5.56 -5.02
N HIS A 165 0.40 4.80 -5.94
CA HIS A 165 -0.20 3.51 -5.64
C HIS A 165 0.88 2.45 -5.38
N PRO A 166 0.80 1.67 -4.28
CA PRO A 166 1.75 0.58 -3.99
C PRO A 166 1.96 -0.47 -5.10
N LYS A 167 0.98 -0.67 -6.00
CA LYS A 167 1.06 -1.59 -7.15
C LYS A 167 2.01 -1.08 -8.22
N ASP A 168 2.03 0.23 -8.47
CA ASP A 168 2.94 0.84 -9.44
C ASP A 168 4.36 0.89 -8.90
N LEU A 169 4.51 1.26 -7.62
CA LEU A 169 5.79 1.21 -6.93
C LEU A 169 6.37 -0.22 -6.93
N ALA A 170 5.53 -1.22 -6.67
CA ALA A 170 5.91 -2.62 -6.79
C ALA A 170 6.27 -3.03 -8.22
N ALA A 171 5.54 -2.55 -9.23
CA ALA A 171 5.85 -2.83 -10.63
C ALA A 171 7.22 -2.27 -11.06
N VAL A 172 7.59 -1.07 -10.59
CA VAL A 172 8.94 -0.53 -10.78
C VAL A 172 9.98 -1.39 -10.07
N GLY A 173 9.69 -1.85 -8.84
CA GLY A 173 10.58 -2.76 -8.13
C GLY A 173 10.77 -4.10 -8.81
N VAL A 174 9.70 -4.69 -9.34
CA VAL A 174 9.71 -5.93 -10.13
C VAL A 174 10.50 -5.72 -11.42
N HIS A 175 10.32 -4.58 -12.09
CA HIS A 175 11.12 -4.21 -13.26
C HIS A 175 12.62 -4.17 -12.91
N ALA A 176 13.01 -3.39 -11.91
CA ALA A 176 14.40 -3.28 -11.44
C ALA A 176 15.03 -4.62 -10.99
N LEU A 177 14.21 -5.54 -10.47
CA LEU A 177 14.66 -6.89 -10.11
C LEU A 177 14.94 -7.75 -11.35
N LEU A 178 14.25 -7.54 -12.46
CA LEU A 178 14.20 -8.47 -13.60
C LEU A 178 14.88 -7.94 -14.86
N THR A 179 15.25 -6.66 -14.89
CA THR A 179 15.94 -6.00 -16.01
C THR A 179 17.20 -5.27 -15.53
N ASP A 180 18.04 -4.81 -16.46
CA ASP A 180 19.33 -4.18 -16.14
C ASP A 180 19.36 -2.68 -16.45
N ASP A 181 18.27 -2.09 -16.94
CA ASP A 181 18.17 -0.67 -17.32
C ASP A 181 18.17 0.30 -16.13
N LEU A 182 17.84 -0.17 -14.93
CA LEU A 182 17.91 0.60 -13.67
C LEU A 182 19.11 0.20 -12.78
N LEU A 183 20.05 -0.56 -13.33
CA LEU A 183 21.18 -1.10 -12.59
C LEU A 183 22.12 0.01 -12.12
N ASN A 184 22.41 0.03 -10.81
CA ASN A 184 23.26 1.00 -10.14
C ASN A 184 22.77 2.46 -10.29
N THR A 185 21.45 2.63 -10.30
CA THR A 185 20.79 3.93 -10.37
C THR A 185 19.92 4.21 -9.14
N ALA A 186 19.82 5.48 -8.78
CA ALA A 186 18.69 5.97 -8.00
C ALA A 186 17.67 6.52 -8.99
N THR A 187 16.41 6.05 -8.91
CA THR A 187 15.37 6.59 -9.78
C THR A 187 15.18 8.07 -9.50
N PRO A 188 14.75 8.88 -10.48
CA PRO A 188 14.00 10.08 -10.16
C PRO A 188 12.83 9.73 -9.22
N MET A 189 12.27 10.75 -8.56
CA MET A 189 11.19 10.54 -7.61
C MET A 189 10.03 9.74 -8.23
N LEU A 190 9.45 8.81 -7.48
CA LEU A 190 8.29 8.02 -7.89
C LEU A 190 7.04 8.59 -7.22
N THR A 191 6.14 9.14 -8.03
CA THR A 191 4.88 9.76 -7.60
C THR A 191 3.70 9.19 -8.36
N GLY A 192 2.49 9.51 -7.90
CA GLY A 192 1.31 9.46 -8.77
C GLY A 192 1.39 10.49 -9.91
N GLU A 193 0.37 10.48 -10.77
CA GLU A 193 0.21 11.49 -11.85
C GLU A 193 -0.77 12.61 -11.48
N GLU A 194 -1.38 12.56 -10.28
CA GLU A 194 -2.41 13.49 -9.82
C GLU A 194 -1.92 14.24 -8.57
N LEU A 195 -1.93 15.57 -8.61
CA LEU A 195 -1.67 16.40 -7.43
C LEU A 195 -3.01 16.70 -6.74
N MET A 196 -3.23 16.12 -5.56
CA MET A 196 -4.52 16.19 -4.87
C MET A 196 -4.36 16.61 -3.41
N THR A 197 -5.24 17.49 -2.94
CA THR A 197 -5.41 17.81 -1.51
C THR A 197 -6.07 16.65 -0.76
N GLY A 198 -5.86 16.57 0.56
CA GLY A 198 -6.59 15.61 1.40
C GLY A 198 -8.12 15.77 1.28
N ALA A 199 -8.59 17.01 1.15
CA ALA A 199 -10.00 17.34 0.92
C ALA A 199 -10.55 16.81 -0.42
N GLU A 200 -9.76 16.82 -1.50
CA GLU A 200 -10.17 16.23 -2.78
C GLU A 200 -10.18 14.70 -2.72
N ARG A 201 -9.15 14.11 -2.11
CA ARG A 201 -9.05 12.65 -1.92
C ARG A 201 -10.23 12.10 -1.11
N ILE A 202 -10.54 12.69 0.04
CA ILE A 202 -11.68 12.23 0.87
C ILE A 202 -13.04 12.45 0.18
N ARG A 203 -13.17 13.47 -0.68
CA ARG A 203 -14.37 13.64 -1.51
C ARG A 203 -14.53 12.48 -2.50
N ILE A 204 -13.45 12.03 -3.15
CA ILE A 204 -13.49 10.84 -4.03
C ILE A 204 -13.93 9.61 -3.23
N VAL A 205 -13.38 9.40 -2.04
CA VAL A 205 -13.79 8.29 -1.15
C VAL A 205 -15.28 8.39 -0.86
N GLY A 206 -15.76 9.53 -0.37
CA GLY A 206 -17.16 9.77 -0.03
C GLY A 206 -18.11 9.58 -1.21
N GLU A 207 -17.70 10.04 -2.39
CA GLU A 207 -18.41 9.80 -3.63
C GLU A 207 -18.55 8.28 -3.86
N LEU A 208 -17.45 7.53 -3.83
CA LEU A 208 -17.42 6.09 -4.18
C LEU A 208 -18.14 5.20 -3.16
N VAL A 209 -18.09 5.52 -1.87
CA VAL A 209 -18.81 4.76 -0.82
C VAL A 209 -20.25 5.22 -0.61
N GLY A 210 -20.72 6.20 -1.39
CA GLY A 210 -22.08 6.74 -1.32
C GLY A 210 -22.36 7.60 -0.09
N ARG A 211 -21.31 8.16 0.53
CA ARG A 211 -21.38 9.11 1.66
C ARG A 211 -20.72 10.43 1.25
N PRO A 212 -21.43 11.32 0.53
CA PRO A 212 -20.83 12.56 0.06
C PRO A 212 -20.30 13.41 1.22
N VAL A 213 -19.06 13.90 1.07
CA VAL A 213 -18.49 14.85 2.02
C VAL A 213 -19.18 16.20 1.83
N THR A 214 -19.97 16.62 2.83
CA THR A 214 -20.77 17.86 2.80
C THR A 214 -19.97 19.06 3.27
N LYS A 215 -18.98 18.83 4.14
CA LYS A 215 -18.14 19.90 4.70
C LYS A 215 -16.73 19.40 5.01
N VAL A 216 -15.76 20.28 4.76
CA VAL A 216 -14.34 20.08 5.12
C VAL A 216 -13.96 21.20 6.09
N GLU A 217 -13.49 20.83 7.26
CA GLU A 217 -13.05 21.74 8.33
C GLU A 217 -11.56 21.51 8.57
N GLU A 218 -10.73 22.42 8.06
CA GLU A 218 -9.30 22.44 8.32
C GLU A 218 -9.06 22.80 9.79
N VAL A 219 -8.46 21.86 10.54
CA VAL A 219 -8.11 22.07 11.94
C VAL A 219 -6.66 22.52 12.02
N PRO A 220 -6.34 23.61 12.74
CA PRO A 220 -4.96 24.03 12.93
C PRO A 220 -4.09 22.88 13.46
N PRO A 221 -2.88 22.64 12.92
CA PRO A 221 -2.04 21.50 13.33
C PRO A 221 -1.81 21.43 14.85
N GLU A 222 -1.73 22.57 15.53
CA GLU A 222 -1.56 22.67 16.98
C GLU A 222 -2.77 22.14 17.75
N GLN A 223 -3.97 22.27 17.19
CA GLN A 223 -5.22 21.75 17.76
C GLN A 223 -5.40 20.26 17.45
N ALA A 224 -4.71 19.74 16.42
CA ALA A 224 -4.75 18.33 16.05
C ALA A 224 -3.78 17.45 16.86
N ARG A 225 -3.02 18.03 17.81
CA ARG A 225 -1.99 17.32 18.61
C ARG A 225 -2.49 16.01 19.23
N GLU A 226 -3.72 15.99 19.73
CA GLU A 226 -4.32 14.80 20.35
C GLU A 226 -4.48 13.63 19.37
N TRP A 227 -4.68 13.90 18.08
CA TRP A 227 -4.79 12.86 17.06
C TRP A 227 -3.44 12.20 16.76
N PHE A 228 -2.35 12.97 16.85
CA PHE A 228 -0.99 12.46 16.65
C PHE A 228 -0.54 11.55 17.79
N LEU A 229 -0.99 11.80 19.02
CA LEU A 229 -0.66 10.97 20.18
C LEU A 229 -1.11 9.51 20.05
N GLN A 230 -2.01 9.20 19.11
CA GLN A 230 -2.46 7.84 18.86
C GLN A 230 -1.40 6.96 18.16
N TRP A 231 -0.41 7.57 17.50
CA TRP A 231 0.58 6.85 16.70
C TRP A 231 2.01 7.44 16.77
N VAL A 232 2.17 8.61 17.39
CA VAL A 232 3.46 9.25 17.67
C VAL A 232 3.69 9.31 19.19
N PRO A 233 4.88 8.92 19.69
CA PRO A 233 5.23 9.09 21.09
C PRO A 233 5.12 10.57 21.53
N PRO A 234 4.64 10.85 22.76
CA PRO A 234 4.37 12.23 23.19
C PRO A 234 5.53 13.20 23.06
N GLN A 235 6.77 12.73 23.22
CA GLN A 235 7.98 13.54 23.11
C GLN A 235 8.33 13.95 21.67
N ASP A 236 7.78 13.25 20.66
CA ASP A 236 8.11 13.44 19.25
C ASP A 236 7.00 14.19 18.47
N VAL A 237 5.81 14.36 19.06
CA VAL A 237 4.63 14.95 18.39
C VAL A 237 4.90 16.33 17.82
N ASP A 238 5.51 17.23 18.60
CA ASP A 238 5.71 18.61 18.18
C ASP A 238 6.72 18.69 17.03
N ALA A 239 7.74 17.82 17.03
CA ALA A 239 8.70 17.70 15.93
C ALA A 239 8.03 17.16 14.66
N VAL A 240 7.21 16.11 14.78
CA VAL A 240 6.46 15.54 13.65
C VAL A 240 5.49 16.58 13.05
N LEU A 241 4.77 17.33 13.88
CA LEU A 241 3.88 18.39 13.43
C LEU A 241 4.63 19.47 12.65
N GLU A 242 5.79 19.92 13.13
CA GLU A 242 6.59 20.92 12.44
C GLU A 242 7.14 20.39 11.11
N THR A 243 7.67 19.15 11.09
CA THR A 243 8.07 18.49 9.85
C THR A 243 6.90 18.40 8.86
N MET A 244 5.70 18.03 9.30
CA MET A 244 4.53 17.99 8.42
C MET A 244 4.16 19.37 7.87
N LYS A 245 4.30 20.46 8.64
CA LYS A 245 4.10 21.83 8.12
C LYS A 245 5.12 22.18 7.04
N GLU A 246 6.38 21.81 7.25
CA GLU A 246 7.45 22.09 6.27
C GLU A 246 7.22 21.33 4.95
N ILE A 247 6.85 20.06 5.02
CA ILE A 247 6.53 19.27 3.82
C ILE A 247 5.21 19.79 3.20
N ALA A 248 4.25 20.23 4.02
CA ALA A 248 3.01 20.86 3.53
C ALA A 248 3.25 22.15 2.73
N ALA A 249 4.23 22.94 3.13
CA ALA A 249 4.65 24.15 2.43
C ALA A 249 5.39 23.86 1.11
N ARG A 250 5.77 22.61 0.83
CA ARG A 250 6.55 22.19 -0.34
C ARG A 250 5.93 20.95 -0.99
N PRO A 251 4.84 21.10 -1.76
CA PRO A 251 4.17 19.96 -2.37
C PRO A 251 5.12 19.19 -3.29
N GLU A 252 5.02 17.86 -3.24
CA GLU A 252 5.77 16.96 -4.12
C GLU A 252 5.41 17.28 -5.59
N PRO A 253 6.40 17.44 -6.48
CA PRO A 253 6.09 17.63 -7.90
C PRO A 253 5.51 16.35 -8.50
N VAL A 254 4.61 16.51 -9.46
CA VAL A 254 4.15 15.40 -10.31
C VAL A 254 5.24 15.12 -11.35
N VAL A 255 5.75 13.90 -11.40
CA VAL A 255 6.82 13.51 -12.32
C VAL A 255 6.44 12.28 -13.15
N PRO A 256 6.88 12.18 -14.42
CA PRO A 256 6.43 11.13 -15.35
C PRO A 256 7.15 9.78 -15.16
N THR A 257 7.96 9.61 -14.12
CA THR A 257 8.91 8.51 -13.96
C THR A 257 8.26 7.12 -14.01
N ILE A 258 7.04 6.98 -13.49
CA ILE A 258 6.27 5.73 -13.61
C ILE A 258 5.97 5.41 -15.07
N ARG A 259 5.51 6.40 -15.84
CA ARG A 259 5.20 6.26 -17.26
C ARG A 259 6.44 5.94 -18.09
N GLU A 260 7.56 6.57 -17.78
CA GLU A 260 8.83 6.35 -18.46
C GLU A 260 9.36 4.93 -18.24
N ILE A 261 9.28 4.41 -17.01
CA ILE A 261 9.79 3.06 -16.67
C ILE A 261 8.82 1.97 -17.12
N LEU A 262 7.51 2.12 -16.85
CA LEU A 262 6.52 1.06 -17.07
C LEU A 262 5.83 1.13 -18.43
N GLY A 263 6.01 2.22 -19.19
CA GLY A 263 5.34 2.41 -20.48
C GLY A 263 3.82 2.63 -20.40
N ARG A 264 3.28 2.88 -19.21
CA ARG A 264 1.85 3.12 -18.94
C ARG A 264 1.68 4.19 -17.86
N PRO A 265 0.57 4.93 -17.82
CA PRO A 265 0.34 5.91 -16.76
C PRO A 265 0.33 5.25 -15.37
N ALA A 266 0.63 6.06 -14.34
CA ALA A 266 0.40 5.67 -12.95
C ALA A 266 -1.09 5.46 -12.69
N THR A 267 -1.40 4.55 -11.77
CA THR A 267 -2.77 4.26 -11.35
C THR A 267 -3.35 5.47 -10.64
N SER A 268 -4.57 5.88 -11.03
CA SER A 268 -5.25 7.02 -10.42
C SER A 268 -5.65 6.75 -8.97
N TYR A 269 -5.83 7.81 -8.17
CA TYR A 269 -6.32 7.67 -6.81
C TYR A 269 -7.73 7.04 -6.78
N ARG A 270 -8.58 7.42 -7.75
CA ARG A 270 -9.91 6.83 -7.89
C ARG A 270 -9.85 5.32 -8.10
N GLU A 271 -9.00 4.85 -9.01
CA GLU A 271 -8.80 3.41 -9.26
C GLU A 271 -8.24 2.69 -8.03
N TRP A 272 -7.33 3.34 -7.29
CA TRP A 272 -6.83 2.79 -6.03
C TRP A 272 -7.95 2.60 -4.99
N ILE A 273 -8.86 3.56 -4.82
CA ILE A 273 -10.01 3.41 -3.91
C ILE A 273 -10.91 2.26 -4.35
N LEU A 274 -11.16 2.11 -5.65
CA LEU A 274 -11.96 1.00 -6.18
C LEU A 274 -11.31 -0.36 -5.86
N ASP A 275 -9.99 -0.48 -5.99
CA ASP A 275 -9.23 -1.68 -5.63
C ASP A 275 -9.26 -2.00 -4.12
N HIS A 276 -9.53 -1.00 -3.27
CA HIS A 276 -9.50 -1.10 -1.81
C HIS A 276 -10.85 -0.80 -1.13
N LEU A 277 -11.94 -0.81 -1.89
CA LEU A 277 -13.26 -0.39 -1.44
C LEU A 277 -13.71 -0.97 -0.07
N PRO A 278 -13.47 -2.25 0.28
CA PRO A 278 -13.88 -2.81 1.58
C PRO A 278 -13.28 -2.11 2.79
N ALA A 279 -12.10 -1.50 2.63
CA ALA A 279 -11.46 -0.78 3.72
C ALA A 279 -12.20 0.52 4.07
N PHE A 280 -12.99 1.05 3.14
CA PHE A 280 -13.69 2.34 3.26
C PHE A 280 -15.20 2.20 3.50
N VAL A 281 -15.71 0.98 3.41
CA VAL A 281 -17.13 0.68 3.56
C VAL A 281 -17.39 0.18 4.98
N GLU A 282 -18.43 0.71 5.62
CA GLU A 282 -18.88 0.16 6.89
C GLU A 282 -19.25 -1.33 6.72
N PRO A 283 -18.81 -2.22 7.62
CA PRO A 283 -19.07 -3.65 7.51
C PRO A 283 -20.50 -4.01 7.93
N THR A 284 -21.48 -3.32 7.36
CA THR A 284 -22.92 -3.51 7.54
C THR A 284 -23.55 -3.71 6.16
N ALA A 285 -24.69 -4.38 6.09
CA ALA A 285 -25.40 -4.56 4.82
C ALA A 285 -25.83 -3.20 4.23
N GLU A 286 -26.20 -2.23 5.08
CA GLU A 286 -26.43 -0.83 4.70
C GLU A 286 -25.20 -0.17 4.07
N GLY A 287 -24.03 -0.26 4.71
CA GLY A 287 -22.79 0.32 4.20
C GLY A 287 -22.39 -0.28 2.85
N VAL A 288 -22.48 -1.61 2.73
CA VAL A 288 -22.21 -2.34 1.48
C VAL A 288 -23.22 -1.97 0.39
N GLY A 289 -24.50 -1.91 0.71
CA GLY A 289 -25.57 -1.55 -0.22
C GLY A 289 -25.39 -0.15 -0.80
N LEU A 290 -25.08 0.82 0.07
CA LEU A 290 -24.84 2.22 -0.31
C LEU A 290 -23.65 2.36 -1.28
N ALA A 291 -22.55 1.66 -1.01
CA ALA A 291 -21.38 1.68 -1.88
C ALA A 291 -21.68 1.08 -3.26
N PHE A 292 -22.38 -0.06 -3.32
CA PHE A 292 -22.73 -0.70 -4.58
C PHE A 292 -23.74 0.10 -5.40
N ALA A 293 -24.71 0.73 -4.74
CA ALA A 293 -25.64 1.67 -5.39
C ALA A 293 -24.89 2.85 -6.00
N SER A 294 -23.94 3.42 -5.25
CA SER A 294 -23.09 4.51 -5.75
C SER A 294 -22.29 4.10 -7.00
N LEU A 295 -21.63 2.93 -6.97
CA LEU A 295 -20.86 2.44 -8.10
C LEU A 295 -21.73 2.15 -9.33
N ALA A 296 -22.90 1.54 -9.14
CA ALA A 296 -23.85 1.25 -10.21
C ALA A 296 -24.34 2.54 -10.89
N ASN A 297 -24.72 3.55 -10.10
CA ASN A 297 -25.18 4.85 -10.60
C ASN A 297 -24.10 5.60 -11.41
N LYS A 298 -22.83 5.26 -11.21
CA LYS A 298 -21.70 5.89 -11.92
C LYS A 298 -21.16 5.06 -13.08
N GLY A 299 -21.77 3.91 -13.36
CA GLY A 299 -21.30 3.02 -14.42
C GLY A 299 -20.00 2.28 -14.09
N GLU A 300 -19.62 2.19 -12.82
CA GLU A 300 -18.41 1.50 -12.34
C GLU A 300 -18.62 -0.03 -12.23
N ILE A 301 -19.39 -0.61 -13.14
CA ILE A 301 -19.81 -2.03 -13.12
C ILE A 301 -18.59 -2.97 -13.22
N ASP A 302 -17.55 -2.57 -13.94
CA ASP A 302 -16.30 -3.32 -14.01
C ASP A 302 -15.56 -3.31 -12.67
N ALA A 303 -15.63 -2.21 -11.91
CA ALA A 303 -15.05 -2.14 -10.57
C ALA A 303 -15.81 -3.05 -9.61
N ILE A 304 -17.14 -3.04 -9.68
CA ILE A 304 -18.02 -3.98 -8.98
C ILE A 304 -17.61 -5.42 -9.31
N THR A 305 -17.45 -5.74 -10.59
CA THR A 305 -17.12 -7.09 -11.07
C THR A 305 -15.71 -7.52 -10.62
N ARG A 306 -14.69 -6.65 -10.78
CA ARG A 306 -13.33 -6.91 -10.28
C ARG A 306 -13.33 -7.15 -8.78
N HIS A 307 -14.09 -6.35 -8.04
CA HIS A 307 -14.13 -6.42 -6.59
C HIS A 307 -14.76 -7.72 -6.09
N LEU A 308 -15.88 -8.08 -6.70
CA LEU A 308 -16.55 -9.35 -6.54
C LEU A 308 -15.63 -10.54 -6.87
N LEU A 309 -14.89 -10.49 -7.99
CA LEU A 309 -13.97 -11.56 -8.39
C LEU A 309 -12.71 -11.67 -7.50
N ALA A 310 -12.13 -10.55 -7.07
CA ALA A 310 -10.91 -10.50 -6.27
C ALA A 310 -11.07 -11.09 -4.85
N ALA A 311 -12.30 -11.20 -4.34
CA ALA A 311 -12.58 -11.79 -3.05
C ALA A 311 -12.45 -13.32 -2.98
N GLY A 312 -12.16 -13.99 -4.10
CA GLY A 312 -11.48 -15.30 -4.10
C GLY A 312 -12.10 -16.40 -3.23
N GLN A 313 -13.43 -16.53 -3.16
CA GLN A 313 -14.10 -17.71 -2.59
C GLN A 313 -15.23 -18.20 -3.49
N VAL A 314 -14.88 -19.06 -4.44
CA VAL A 314 -15.85 -19.92 -5.15
C VAL A 314 -15.57 -21.38 -4.72
N SER A 315 -16.44 -21.94 -3.88
CA SER A 315 -16.69 -23.39 -3.80
C SER A 315 -18.02 -23.69 -3.11
N GLY A 316 -18.92 -24.38 -3.80
CA GLY A 316 -20.13 -24.98 -3.22
C GLY A 316 -21.39 -24.11 -3.23
N PRO A 317 -22.57 -24.70 -2.94
CA PRO A 317 -23.86 -24.33 -3.53
C PRO A 317 -24.51 -23.11 -2.84
N VAL A 318 -23.88 -21.94 -2.99
CA VAL A 318 -24.49 -20.62 -2.98
C VAL A 318 -23.68 -19.78 -3.97
N GLU A 319 -24.14 -19.72 -5.22
CA GLU A 319 -23.41 -19.13 -6.34
C GLU A 319 -23.34 -17.60 -6.25
N GLY A 320 -22.16 -17.05 -5.98
CA GLY A 320 -21.87 -15.62 -6.13
C GLY A 320 -20.59 -15.14 -5.42
N PRO A 321 -19.92 -14.10 -5.94
CA PRO A 321 -18.78 -13.45 -5.28
C PRO A 321 -19.18 -12.73 -3.98
N TYR A 322 -18.34 -12.83 -2.95
CA TYR A 322 -18.58 -12.25 -1.62
C TYR A 322 -17.72 -11.01 -1.37
N LEU A 323 -18.21 -10.06 -0.59
CA LEU A 323 -17.38 -9.03 0.03
C LEU A 323 -17.03 -9.43 1.45
N ARG A 324 -15.79 -9.19 1.85
CA ARG A 324 -15.36 -9.31 3.24
C ARG A 324 -15.15 -7.93 3.81
N ALA A 325 -15.99 -7.55 4.77
CA ALA A 325 -15.86 -6.31 5.51
C ALA A 325 -16.03 -6.64 7.00
N GLY A 326 -15.08 -6.20 7.84
CA GLY A 326 -15.13 -6.42 9.30
C GLY A 326 -15.14 -7.88 9.76
N GLY A 327 -14.78 -8.85 8.90
CA GLY A 327 -14.80 -10.29 9.18
C GLY A 327 -16.10 -11.01 8.77
N ASP A 328 -17.19 -10.27 8.51
CA ASP A 328 -18.42 -10.81 7.94
C ASP A 328 -18.30 -10.97 6.41
N ARG A 329 -19.15 -11.84 5.83
CA ARG A 329 -19.27 -12.05 4.38
C ARG A 329 -20.61 -11.51 3.89
N PHE A 330 -20.58 -10.68 2.85
CA PHE A 330 -21.77 -10.14 2.19
C PHE A 330 -21.83 -10.64 0.75
N ALA A 331 -22.97 -11.15 0.30
CA ALA A 331 -23.22 -11.39 -1.12
C ALA A 331 -24.05 -10.22 -1.67
N VAL A 332 -23.73 -9.76 -2.88
CA VAL A 332 -24.46 -8.67 -3.53
C VAL A 332 -25.07 -9.18 -4.84
N ARG A 333 -26.36 -8.93 -5.04
CA ARG A 333 -27.08 -9.32 -6.26
C ARG A 333 -27.82 -8.13 -6.84
N PHE A 334 -27.58 -7.86 -8.12
CA PHE A 334 -28.43 -6.99 -8.92
C PHE A 334 -29.67 -7.76 -9.36
N THR A 335 -30.82 -7.17 -9.13
CA THR A 335 -32.12 -7.73 -9.48
C THR A 335 -32.63 -7.11 -10.78
N ALA A 336 -33.62 -7.75 -11.41
CA ALA A 336 -34.16 -7.31 -12.69
C ALA A 336 -34.91 -5.96 -12.63
N ASP A 337 -35.34 -5.54 -11.44
CA ASP A 337 -35.96 -4.24 -11.17
C ASP A 337 -34.94 -3.16 -10.76
N SER A 338 -33.66 -3.36 -11.10
CA SER A 338 -32.55 -2.45 -10.79
C SER A 338 -32.30 -2.23 -9.30
N THR A 339 -32.82 -3.10 -8.42
CA THR A 339 -32.53 -3.05 -6.98
C THR A 339 -31.29 -3.88 -6.64
N ILE A 340 -30.58 -3.48 -5.60
CA ILE A 340 -29.40 -4.18 -5.08
C ILE A 340 -29.83 -4.94 -3.83
N GLY A 341 -29.76 -6.27 -3.89
CA GLY A 341 -29.92 -7.12 -2.71
C GLY A 341 -28.57 -7.39 -2.05
N VAL A 342 -28.42 -7.04 -0.78
CA VAL A 342 -27.25 -7.38 0.05
C VAL A 342 -27.65 -8.45 1.04
N TYR A 343 -26.91 -9.56 1.03
CA TYR A 343 -27.18 -10.73 1.86
C TYR A 343 -26.03 -10.95 2.83
N THR A 344 -26.31 -10.98 4.12
CA THR A 344 -25.29 -11.34 5.12
C THR A 344 -25.15 -12.85 5.17
N VAL A 345 -23.92 -13.37 5.09
CA VAL A 345 -23.62 -14.80 5.01
C VAL A 345 -22.72 -15.24 6.15
N ARG A 346 -23.23 -16.16 6.99
CA ARG A 346 -22.49 -16.77 8.11
C ARG A 346 -22.50 -18.28 7.96
N ASP A 347 -21.32 -18.90 8.06
CA ASP A 347 -21.13 -20.35 7.89
C ASP A 347 -21.77 -20.94 6.60
N GLY A 348 -21.79 -20.15 5.52
CA GLY A 348 -22.35 -20.55 4.23
C GLY A 348 -23.88 -20.44 4.14
N ARG A 349 -24.55 -19.84 5.13
CA ARG A 349 -25.99 -19.59 5.12
C ARG A 349 -26.30 -18.10 5.09
N ILE A 350 -27.33 -17.72 4.32
CA ILE A 350 -27.90 -16.37 4.34
C ILE A 350 -28.62 -16.20 5.68
N VAL A 351 -28.25 -15.16 6.42
CA VAL A 351 -28.86 -14.83 7.73
C VAL A 351 -29.70 -13.56 7.69
N SER A 352 -29.49 -12.68 6.70
CA SER A 352 -30.36 -11.52 6.44
C SER A 352 -30.30 -11.10 4.96
N GLU A 353 -31.32 -10.39 4.51
CA GLU A 353 -31.43 -9.74 3.19
C GLU A 353 -31.87 -8.29 3.40
N GLU A 354 -31.17 -7.37 2.75
CA GLU A 354 -31.52 -5.95 2.67
C GLU A 354 -31.56 -5.53 1.20
N ARG A 355 -32.50 -4.65 0.84
CA ARG A 355 -32.67 -4.18 -0.54
C ARG A 355 -32.50 -2.67 -0.62
N PHE A 356 -31.74 -2.25 -1.62
CA PHE A 356 -31.43 -0.87 -1.91
C PHE A 356 -31.94 -0.53 -3.31
N SER A 357 -32.64 0.59 -3.44
CA SER A 357 -33.17 1.11 -4.71
C SER A 357 -32.28 2.19 -5.29
#